data_AF-A0A6G2K7G3-F1
#
_entry.id   AF-A0A6G2K7G3-F1
#
_cell.length_a   1.000
_cell.length_b   1.000
_cell.length_c   1.000
_cell.angle_alpha   90.00
_cell.angle_beta   90.00
_cell.angle_gamma   90.00
#
_symmetry.space_group_name_H-M   'P 1'
#
loop_
_entity.id
_entity.type
_entity.pdbx_description
1 polymer ?
#
loop_
_entity_poly.entity_id
_entity_poly.type
_entity_poly.pdbx_seq_one_letter_code
_entity_poly.pdbx_strand_id
1 'polypeptide(L)'
;MYSIDIEDVEPEWPTGDGPVDIFLPGRRVIIEVKKGGRPKNGPDVSGTGAQRSGESAYEQLERYISAERTKEQQYLDDATEDITWLGCITDARRWWIYEWEQERHTSGRKLSGWQGTTLTKQNIGALQHMLYRQVGKPWAPADPSKLFDNSLTMLQELYEREKDVPATITQRGMWLQQLQASGNAPADDQDAVFVRHTLLILITRLITQDKEIRGGFVQ
;
A
#
# COMPACT_ATOMS: atom_id res chain seq x y z
N MET A 1 11.80 -17.66 -9.85
CA MET A 1 10.57 -18.07 -9.13
C MET A 1 10.44 -17.07 -8.01
N TYR A 2 9.49 -16.13 -8.11
CA TYR A 2 9.32 -15.08 -7.12
C TYR A 2 8.60 -15.65 -5.90
N SER A 3 9.19 -15.52 -4.71
CA SER A 3 8.56 -15.86 -3.42
C SER A 3 7.79 -14.63 -2.88
N ILE A 4 6.75 -14.87 -2.08
CA ILE A 4 6.17 -13.83 -1.22
C ILE A 4 7.09 -13.87 -0.01
N ASP A 5 7.98 -12.90 0.07
CA ASP A 5 8.88 -12.80 1.21
C ASP A 5 8.11 -12.19 2.38
N ILE A 6 8.56 -12.43 3.61
CA ILE A 6 7.87 -11.88 4.79
C ILE A 6 7.79 -10.34 4.78
N GLU A 7 8.69 -9.69 4.04
CA GLU A 7 8.73 -8.25 3.81
C GLU A 7 7.59 -7.74 2.90
N ASP A 8 6.94 -8.64 2.13
CA ASP A 8 5.78 -8.33 1.30
C ASP A 8 4.45 -8.36 2.07
N VAL A 9 4.48 -8.79 3.33
CA VAL A 9 3.31 -9.04 4.17
C VAL A 9 3.20 -7.95 5.22
N GLU A 10 2.10 -7.20 5.19
CA GLU A 10 1.79 -6.18 6.21
C GLU A 10 0.72 -6.72 7.16
N PRO A 11 1.10 -7.24 8.36
CA PRO A 11 0.14 -7.67 9.36
C PRO A 11 -0.49 -6.46 10.07
N GLU A 12 -1.77 -6.58 10.44
CA GLU A 12 -2.51 -5.53 11.17
C GLU A 12 -2.52 -4.17 10.45
N TRP A 13 -2.52 -4.18 9.11
CA TRP A 13 -2.41 -2.97 8.30
C TRP A 13 -3.57 -2.00 8.56
N PRO A 14 -3.30 -0.73 8.95
CA PRO A 14 -4.34 0.24 9.23
C PRO A 14 -5.00 0.73 7.94
N THR A 15 -6.21 0.23 7.65
CA THR A 15 -7.06 0.83 6.62
C THR A 15 -7.81 2.03 7.18
N GLY A 16 -8.39 2.86 6.30
CA GLY A 16 -9.24 3.98 6.72
C GLY A 16 -10.45 3.56 7.58
N ASP A 17 -10.81 2.27 7.53
CA ASP A 17 -11.93 1.71 8.29
C ASP A 17 -11.49 0.68 9.36
N GLY A 18 -10.20 0.60 9.70
CA GLY A 18 -9.66 -0.25 10.77
C GLY A 18 -8.59 -1.24 10.30
N PRO A 19 -7.92 -1.96 11.22
CA PRO A 19 -6.86 -2.88 10.85
C PRO A 19 -7.38 -4.11 10.10
N VAL A 20 -6.68 -4.45 9.02
CA VAL A 20 -6.81 -5.71 8.26
C VAL A 20 -5.84 -6.74 8.83
N ASP A 21 -6.21 -8.02 8.87
CA ASP A 21 -5.32 -9.05 9.41
C ASP A 21 -4.02 -9.20 8.60
N ILE A 22 -4.12 -9.32 7.27
CA ILE A 22 -2.97 -9.38 6.34
C ILE A 22 -3.29 -8.58 5.06
N PHE A 23 -2.38 -7.68 4.69
CA PHE A 23 -2.44 -6.93 3.44
C PHE A 23 -1.21 -7.17 2.57
N LEU A 24 -1.43 -7.33 1.26
CA LEU A 24 -0.39 -7.40 0.23
C LEU A 24 -0.61 -6.25 -0.78
N PRO A 25 -0.07 -5.04 -0.50
CA PRO A 25 -0.36 -3.83 -1.27
C PRO A 25 0.01 -3.95 -2.76
N GLY A 26 1.25 -4.36 -3.05
CA GLY A 26 1.73 -4.55 -4.43
C GLY A 26 1.09 -5.70 -5.20
N ARG A 27 0.02 -6.29 -4.65
CA ARG A 27 -0.70 -7.44 -5.20
C ARG A 27 -2.22 -7.23 -5.20
N ARG A 28 -2.71 -6.10 -4.63
CA ARG A 28 -4.14 -5.82 -4.40
C ARG A 28 -4.86 -6.99 -3.71
N VAL A 29 -4.24 -7.58 -2.68
CA VAL A 29 -4.81 -8.71 -1.93
C VAL A 29 -5.00 -8.33 -0.47
N ILE A 30 -6.20 -8.57 0.05
CA ILE A 30 -6.54 -8.48 1.47
C ILE A 30 -6.95 -9.86 1.98
N ILE A 31 -6.44 -10.29 3.13
CA ILE A 31 -6.77 -11.57 3.76
C ILE A 31 -7.24 -11.34 5.20
N GLU A 32 -8.44 -11.80 5.49
CA GLU A 32 -9.06 -11.76 6.81
C GLU A 32 -9.07 -13.14 7.47
N VAL A 33 -8.54 -13.24 8.69
CA VAL A 33 -8.36 -14.48 9.44
C VAL A 33 -9.33 -14.55 10.62
N LYS A 34 -10.35 -15.39 10.50
CA LYS A 34 -11.39 -15.56 11.51
C LYS A 34 -11.10 -16.74 12.44
N LYS A 35 -10.87 -16.44 13.72
CA LYS A 35 -10.60 -17.46 14.76
C LYS A 35 -11.85 -18.28 15.10
N GLY A 36 -11.64 -19.51 15.56
CA GLY A 36 -12.67 -20.35 16.18
C GLY A 36 -13.74 -20.92 15.26
N GLY A 37 -13.48 -20.98 13.94
CA GLY A 37 -14.46 -21.48 12.96
C GLY A 37 -15.70 -20.58 12.85
N ARG A 38 -15.59 -19.29 13.17
CA ARG A 38 -16.71 -18.32 13.09
C ARG A 38 -17.41 -18.30 11.72
N PRO A 39 -16.73 -18.43 10.57
CA PRO A 39 -17.43 -18.55 9.29
C PRO A 39 -17.83 -20.01 8.97
N LYS A 40 -18.08 -20.88 9.96
CA LYS A 40 -18.52 -22.28 9.72
C LYS A 40 -19.76 -22.35 8.84
N ASN A 41 -20.66 -21.39 9.01
CA ASN A 41 -21.91 -21.24 8.25
C ASN A 41 -21.77 -20.29 7.05
N GLY A 42 -20.55 -19.86 6.75
CA GLY A 42 -20.23 -18.91 5.69
C GLY A 42 -19.83 -17.52 6.21
N PRO A 43 -19.10 -16.76 5.39
CA PRO A 43 -18.62 -15.41 5.71
C PRO A 43 -19.71 -14.33 5.64
N ASP A 44 -20.84 -14.62 5.00
CA ASP A 44 -21.98 -13.69 4.84
C ASP A 44 -22.87 -13.66 6.10
N VAL A 45 -22.55 -14.44 7.14
CA VAL A 45 -23.34 -14.54 8.36
C VAL A 45 -23.06 -13.35 9.29
N SER A 46 -24.11 -12.67 9.72
CA SER A 46 -24.03 -11.55 10.67
C SER A 46 -23.27 -11.92 11.95
N GLY A 47 -22.41 -11.02 12.42
CA GLY A 47 -21.61 -11.21 13.63
C GLY A 47 -20.36 -12.09 13.44
N THR A 48 -20.02 -12.46 12.21
CA THR A 48 -18.75 -13.13 11.90
C THR A 48 -17.60 -12.13 11.70
N GLY A 49 -17.90 -10.85 11.53
CA GLY A 49 -16.93 -9.75 11.52
C GLY A 49 -16.35 -9.47 12.91
N ALA A 50 -15.18 -8.82 12.95
CA ALA A 50 -14.44 -8.57 14.19
C ALA A 50 -14.70 -7.17 14.80
N GLN A 51 -15.03 -6.17 13.98
CA GLN A 51 -14.97 -4.76 14.39
C GLN A 51 -16.33 -4.16 14.71
N ARG A 52 -17.36 -4.44 13.91
CA ARG A 52 -18.69 -3.83 14.07
C ARG A 52 -19.69 -4.89 14.51
N SER A 53 -20.51 -4.56 15.50
CA SER A 53 -21.56 -5.46 16.00
C SER A 53 -22.53 -5.80 14.87
N GLY A 54 -22.76 -7.09 14.64
CA GLY A 54 -23.66 -7.57 13.59
C GLY A 54 -23.06 -7.59 12.18
N GLU A 55 -21.86 -7.06 11.95
CA GLU A 55 -21.18 -7.11 10.65
C GLU A 55 -20.75 -8.55 10.33
N SER A 56 -20.95 -8.97 9.09
CA SER A 56 -20.44 -10.23 8.55
C SER A 56 -18.96 -10.10 8.15
N ALA A 57 -18.26 -11.22 8.06
CA ALA A 57 -16.87 -11.23 7.61
C ALA A 57 -16.73 -10.73 6.16
N TYR A 58 -17.75 -10.98 5.31
CA TYR A 58 -17.80 -10.44 3.95
C TYR A 58 -17.96 -8.91 3.95
N GLU A 59 -18.91 -8.36 4.70
CA GLU A 59 -19.11 -6.89 4.78
C GLU A 59 -17.87 -6.18 5.33
N GLN A 60 -17.20 -6.78 6.32
CA GLN A 60 -15.93 -6.28 6.84
C GLN A 60 -14.85 -6.23 5.74
N LEU A 61 -14.70 -7.31 4.97
CA LEU A 61 -13.72 -7.40 3.87
C LEU A 61 -14.04 -6.40 2.74
N GLU A 62 -15.31 -6.31 2.33
CA GLU A 62 -15.78 -5.39 1.30
C GLU A 62 -15.49 -3.93 1.66
N ARG A 63 -15.67 -3.58 2.93
CA ARG A 63 -15.33 -2.27 3.47
C ARG A 63 -13.83 -1.97 3.34
N TYR A 64 -12.95 -2.90 3.71
CA TYR A 64 -11.50 -2.70 3.56
C TYR A 64 -11.06 -2.53 2.12
N ILE A 65 -11.56 -3.37 1.22
CA ILE A 65 -11.23 -3.26 -0.21
C ILE A 65 -11.74 -1.93 -0.76
N SER A 66 -12.93 -1.49 -0.39
CA SER A 66 -13.48 -0.21 -0.82
C SER A 66 -12.62 0.97 -0.33
N ALA A 67 -12.15 0.94 0.92
CA ALA A 67 -11.28 1.96 1.48
C ALA A 67 -9.94 2.04 0.74
N GLU A 68 -9.27 0.91 0.51
CA GLU A 68 -7.97 0.88 -0.17
C GLU A 68 -8.09 1.20 -1.66
N ARG A 69 -9.14 0.74 -2.35
CA ARG A 69 -9.44 1.17 -3.74
C ARG A 69 -9.61 2.68 -3.85
N THR A 70 -10.32 3.28 -2.89
CA THR A 70 -10.53 4.73 -2.87
C THR A 70 -9.20 5.48 -2.69
N LYS A 71 -8.32 4.99 -1.81
CA LYS A 71 -6.97 5.55 -1.65
C LYS A 71 -6.14 5.39 -2.91
N GLU A 72 -6.09 4.19 -3.48
CA GLU A 72 -5.31 3.88 -4.68
C GLU A 72 -5.70 4.77 -5.86
N GLN A 73 -7.01 4.99 -6.05
CA GLN A 73 -7.54 5.88 -7.10
C GLN A 73 -7.11 7.34 -6.99
N GLN A 74 -6.69 7.82 -5.81
CA GLN A 74 -6.16 9.18 -5.67
C GLN A 74 -4.81 9.36 -6.37
N TYR A 75 -4.11 8.27 -6.66
CA TYR A 75 -2.74 8.29 -7.17
C TYR A 75 -2.59 7.75 -8.60
N LEU A 76 -3.66 7.16 -9.15
CA LEU A 76 -3.65 6.58 -10.50
C LEU A 76 -4.35 7.51 -11.48
N ASP A 77 -3.62 7.97 -12.50
CA ASP A 77 -4.21 8.47 -13.74
C ASP A 77 -4.94 7.27 -14.39
N ASP A 78 -6.13 7.49 -14.98
CA ASP A 78 -7.17 6.52 -15.42
C ASP A 78 -6.72 5.31 -16.29
N ALA A 79 -5.43 5.10 -16.53
CA ALA A 79 -4.84 4.10 -17.41
C ALA A 79 -4.04 3.00 -16.68
N THR A 80 -4.48 2.52 -15.52
CA THR A 80 -3.88 1.30 -14.94
C THR A 80 -4.57 0.03 -15.43
N GLU A 81 -3.74 -0.92 -15.83
CA GLU A 81 -4.01 -2.30 -16.24
C GLU A 81 -5.17 -2.98 -15.48
N ASP A 82 -5.86 -3.89 -16.20
CA ASP A 82 -7.07 -4.68 -15.85
C ASP A 82 -6.94 -5.60 -14.60
N ILE A 83 -6.15 -5.23 -13.60
CA ILE A 83 -5.88 -6.10 -12.46
C ILE A 83 -6.92 -5.87 -11.36
N THR A 84 -7.72 -6.91 -11.10
CA THR A 84 -8.77 -6.97 -10.09
C THR A 84 -8.21 -6.93 -8.65
N TRP A 85 -9.01 -6.53 -7.68
CA TRP A 85 -8.74 -6.69 -6.26
C TRP A 85 -9.20 -8.08 -5.78
N LEU A 86 -8.43 -8.74 -4.91
CA LEU A 86 -8.79 -10.03 -4.33
C LEU A 86 -8.95 -9.89 -2.83
N GLY A 87 -10.07 -10.39 -2.34
CA GLY A 87 -10.35 -10.51 -0.93
C GLY A 87 -10.44 -11.98 -0.53
N CYS A 88 -9.73 -12.36 0.51
CA CYS A 88 -9.76 -13.69 1.08
C CYS A 88 -10.29 -13.64 2.50
N ILE A 89 -11.12 -14.60 2.87
CA ILE A 89 -11.51 -14.87 4.25
C ILE A 89 -11.09 -16.30 4.54
N THR A 90 -10.47 -16.54 5.70
CA THR A 90 -10.09 -17.88 6.11
C THR A 90 -10.25 -18.08 7.61
N ASP A 91 -10.58 -19.30 8.02
CA ASP A 91 -10.47 -19.73 9.43
C ASP A 91 -9.24 -20.63 9.66
N ALA A 92 -8.25 -20.51 8.78
CA ALA A 92 -7.07 -21.37 8.60
C ALA A 92 -7.36 -22.79 8.10
N ARG A 93 -8.63 -23.24 8.07
CA ARG A 93 -9.02 -24.55 7.53
C ARG A 93 -9.72 -24.41 6.19
N ARG A 94 -10.61 -23.44 6.07
CA ARG A 94 -11.44 -23.13 4.92
C ARG A 94 -11.13 -21.76 4.40
N TRP A 95 -11.29 -21.59 3.10
CA TRP A 95 -11.03 -20.37 2.38
C TRP A 95 -12.28 -19.95 1.62
N TRP A 96 -12.55 -18.64 1.62
CA TRP A 96 -13.54 -17.93 0.83
C TRP A 96 -12.82 -16.84 0.06
N ILE A 97 -12.87 -16.90 -1.28
CA ILE A 97 -12.15 -15.95 -2.14
C ILE A 97 -13.14 -15.20 -3.01
N TYR A 98 -12.91 -13.89 -3.11
CA TYR A 98 -13.74 -12.93 -3.81
C TYR A 98 -12.88 -12.03 -4.68
N GLU A 99 -13.42 -11.61 -5.81
CA GLU A 99 -12.75 -10.76 -6.78
C GLU A 99 -13.58 -9.49 -7.03
N TRP A 100 -12.93 -8.34 -6.97
CA TRP A 100 -13.49 -7.03 -7.28
C TRP A 100 -12.89 -6.53 -8.59
N GLU A 101 -13.75 -6.37 -9.58
CA GLU A 101 -13.39 -5.73 -10.85
C GLU A 101 -13.13 -4.22 -10.63
N GLN A 102 -12.36 -3.60 -11.53
CA GLN A 102 -11.91 -2.21 -11.39
C GLN A 102 -13.07 -1.21 -11.45
N GLU A 103 -14.21 -1.58 -12.06
CA GLU A 103 -15.42 -0.75 -12.12
C GLU A 103 -15.90 -0.34 -10.73
N ARG A 104 -16.25 0.96 -10.59
CA ARG A 104 -16.62 1.56 -9.31
C ARG A 104 -17.87 0.88 -8.74
N HIS A 105 -17.85 0.64 -7.43
CA HIS A 105 -18.99 0.13 -6.65
C HIS A 105 -19.48 -1.28 -6.99
N THR A 106 -18.64 -2.09 -7.66
CA THR A 106 -18.92 -3.53 -7.79
C THR A 106 -18.72 -4.21 -6.45
N SER A 107 -19.68 -5.04 -6.04
CA SER A 107 -19.50 -5.96 -4.93
C SER A 107 -18.58 -7.12 -5.34
N GLY A 108 -17.99 -7.79 -4.36
CA GLY A 108 -17.04 -8.87 -4.61
C GLY A 108 -17.73 -10.08 -5.24
N ARG A 109 -17.28 -10.46 -6.44
CA ARG A 109 -17.71 -11.70 -7.09
C ARG A 109 -17.08 -12.90 -6.39
N LYS A 110 -17.89 -13.86 -5.96
CA LYS A 110 -17.41 -15.13 -5.41
C LYS A 110 -16.59 -15.88 -6.47
N LEU A 111 -15.35 -16.22 -6.14
CA LEU A 111 -14.52 -17.04 -7.01
C LEU A 111 -14.97 -18.50 -6.90
N SER A 112 -15.35 -19.09 -8.04
CA SER A 112 -15.84 -20.47 -8.10
C SER A 112 -14.78 -21.45 -7.60
N GLY A 113 -15.21 -22.49 -6.86
CA GLY A 113 -14.30 -23.48 -6.29
C GLY A 113 -13.56 -23.03 -5.02
N TRP A 114 -13.82 -21.81 -4.53
CA TRP A 114 -13.18 -21.25 -3.35
C TRP A 114 -14.16 -20.86 -2.25
N GLN A 115 -15.39 -21.37 -2.22
CA GLN A 115 -16.38 -21.01 -1.21
C GLN A 115 -16.44 -22.06 -0.10
N GLY A 116 -15.62 -21.90 0.94
CA GLY A 116 -15.49 -22.84 2.05
C GLY A 116 -14.50 -23.98 1.76
N THR A 117 -13.58 -23.75 0.83
CA THR A 117 -12.66 -24.77 0.31
C THR A 117 -11.55 -25.05 1.30
N THR A 118 -11.28 -26.33 1.56
CA THR A 118 -10.12 -26.74 2.37
C THR A 118 -8.87 -26.78 1.51
N LEU A 119 -7.75 -26.28 2.04
CA LEU A 119 -6.47 -26.37 1.34
C LEU A 119 -5.96 -27.81 1.32
N THR A 120 -5.55 -28.22 0.13
CA THR A 120 -4.98 -29.54 -0.16
C THR A 120 -3.76 -29.37 -1.05
N LYS A 121 -2.96 -30.43 -1.20
CA LYS A 121 -1.82 -30.43 -2.13
C LYS A 121 -2.22 -30.11 -3.58
N GLN A 122 -3.47 -30.36 -3.97
CA GLN A 122 -3.95 -30.18 -5.34
C GLN A 122 -4.35 -28.73 -5.65
N ASN A 123 -4.83 -27.97 -4.66
CA ASN A 123 -5.32 -26.60 -4.87
C ASN A 123 -4.42 -25.51 -4.27
N ILE A 124 -3.42 -25.88 -3.45
CA ILE A 124 -2.48 -24.90 -2.87
C ILE A 124 -1.70 -24.14 -3.93
N GLY A 125 -1.33 -24.79 -5.04
CA GLY A 125 -0.65 -24.12 -6.16
C GLY A 125 -1.54 -23.08 -6.84
N ALA A 126 -2.85 -23.33 -6.92
CA ALA A 126 -3.80 -22.35 -7.45
C ALA A 126 -3.97 -21.15 -6.51
N LEU A 127 -4.06 -21.39 -5.18
CA LEU A 127 -4.07 -20.29 -4.20
C LEU A 127 -2.81 -19.45 -4.32
N GLN A 128 -1.65 -20.11 -4.31
CA GLN A 128 -0.36 -19.45 -4.47
C GLN A 128 -0.34 -18.58 -5.73
N HIS A 129 -0.71 -19.12 -6.89
CA HIS A 129 -0.72 -18.37 -8.14
C HIS A 129 -1.59 -17.11 -8.08
N MET A 130 -2.77 -17.19 -7.45
CA MET A 130 -3.64 -16.02 -7.24
C MET A 130 -3.00 -14.98 -6.30
N LEU A 131 -2.32 -15.43 -5.24
CA LEU A 131 -1.61 -14.54 -4.32
C LEU A 131 -0.31 -13.98 -4.92
N TYR A 132 0.26 -14.61 -5.95
CA TYR A 132 1.54 -14.21 -6.57
C TYR A 132 1.43 -13.14 -7.65
N ARG A 133 0.23 -12.72 -8.01
CA ARG A 133 0.03 -11.63 -8.98
C ARG A 133 0.68 -10.35 -8.47
N GLN A 134 1.30 -9.59 -9.37
CA GLN A 134 1.93 -8.32 -9.05
C GLN A 134 1.15 -7.19 -9.71
N VAL A 135 0.92 -6.12 -8.96
CA VAL A 135 0.23 -4.91 -9.39
C VAL A 135 1.20 -3.75 -9.26
N GLY A 136 1.27 -2.93 -10.31
CA GLY A 136 2.23 -1.84 -10.40
C GLY A 136 3.52 -2.28 -11.07
N LYS A 137 4.39 -1.31 -11.37
CA LYS A 137 5.62 -1.60 -12.11
C LYS A 137 6.58 -2.39 -11.22
N PRO A 138 7.26 -3.44 -11.74
CA PRO A 138 8.13 -4.33 -10.94
C PRO A 138 9.24 -3.66 -10.13
N TRP A 139 9.55 -2.40 -10.42
CA TRP A 139 10.64 -1.63 -9.82
C TRP A 139 10.24 -0.81 -8.59
N ALA A 140 8.95 -0.67 -8.28
CA ALA A 140 8.49 0.07 -7.11
C ALA A 140 8.13 -0.90 -5.97
N PRO A 141 8.98 -1.06 -4.95
CA PRO A 141 8.71 -1.94 -3.81
C PRO A 141 7.61 -1.33 -2.91
N ALA A 142 6.98 -2.19 -2.08
CA ALA A 142 5.95 -1.80 -1.13
C ALA A 142 6.43 -0.71 -0.15
N ASP A 143 7.68 -0.82 0.30
CA ASP A 143 8.39 0.26 0.99
C ASP A 143 9.44 0.88 0.05
N PRO A 144 9.16 2.03 -0.57
CA PRO A 144 10.12 2.71 -1.43
C PRO A 144 11.22 3.42 -0.63
N SER A 145 11.13 3.51 0.70
CA SER A 145 12.12 4.23 1.52
C SER A 145 13.52 3.67 1.31
N LYS A 146 13.63 2.33 1.27
CA LYS A 146 14.89 1.62 1.01
C LYS A 146 15.55 1.97 -0.33
N LEU A 147 14.77 2.38 -1.34
CA LEU A 147 15.33 2.81 -2.63
C LEU A 147 16.12 4.12 -2.50
N PHE A 148 15.81 4.92 -1.49
CA PHE A 148 16.37 6.24 -1.30
C PHE A 148 17.39 6.32 -0.16
N ASP A 149 17.60 5.25 0.61
CA ASP A 149 18.52 5.23 1.76
C ASP A 149 19.92 5.70 1.37
N ASN A 150 20.49 5.14 0.29
CA ASN A 150 21.82 5.56 -0.19
C ASN A 150 21.84 7.04 -0.59
N SER A 151 20.82 7.51 -1.30
CA SER A 151 20.70 8.91 -1.72
C SER A 151 20.54 9.84 -0.51
N LEU A 152 19.81 9.40 0.51
CA LEU A 152 19.63 10.14 1.76
C LEU A 152 20.95 10.23 2.53
N THR A 153 21.68 9.12 2.66
CA THR A 153 23.02 9.11 3.29
C THR A 153 23.98 10.04 2.55
N MET A 154 24.04 9.96 1.22
CA MET A 154 24.90 10.85 0.41
C MET A 154 24.52 12.33 0.58
N LEU A 155 23.22 12.63 0.62
CA LEU A 155 22.76 14.01 0.81
C LEU A 155 23.04 14.51 2.23
N GLN A 156 22.91 13.66 3.24
CA GLN A 156 23.30 13.97 4.62
C GLN A 156 24.79 14.27 4.72
N GLU A 157 25.65 13.44 4.13
CA GLU A 157 27.10 13.68 4.10
C GLU A 157 27.45 14.97 3.38
N LEU A 158 26.79 15.26 2.25
CA LEU A 158 26.97 16.53 1.54
C LEU A 158 26.54 17.72 2.40
N TYR A 159 25.37 17.63 3.03
CA TYR A 159 24.86 18.66 3.90
C TYR A 159 25.82 18.93 5.07
N GLU A 160 26.32 17.90 5.74
CA GLU A 160 27.26 18.06 6.86
C GLU A 160 28.56 18.77 6.47
N ARG A 161 29.05 18.57 5.25
CA ARG A 161 30.22 19.29 4.73
C ARG A 161 29.94 20.75 4.39
N GLU A 162 28.72 21.04 3.93
CA GLU A 162 28.34 22.34 3.35
C GLU A 162 27.45 23.17 4.28
N LYS A 163 27.08 22.67 5.47
CA LYS A 163 26.10 23.30 6.37
C LYS A 163 26.49 24.70 6.83
N ASP A 164 27.79 24.96 6.91
CA ASP A 164 28.34 26.25 7.35
C ASP A 164 28.61 27.22 6.18
N VAL A 165 28.32 26.81 4.94
CA VAL A 165 28.44 27.68 3.77
C VAL A 165 27.30 28.70 3.79
N PRO A 166 27.56 30.01 3.54
CA PRO A 166 26.55 31.07 3.65
C PRO A 166 25.26 30.80 2.86
N ALA A 167 25.36 30.20 1.69
CA ALA A 167 24.22 29.84 0.87
C ALA A 167 23.34 28.77 1.54
N THR A 168 23.95 27.72 2.10
CA THR A 168 23.25 26.64 2.80
C THR A 168 22.57 27.15 4.07
N ILE A 169 23.26 27.98 4.85
CA ILE A 169 22.70 28.64 6.06
C ILE A 169 21.46 29.45 5.67
N THR A 170 21.56 30.23 4.59
CA THR A 170 20.45 31.07 4.10
C THR A 170 19.26 30.22 3.67
N GLN A 171 19.48 29.18 2.87
CA GLN A 171 18.41 28.29 2.39
C GLN A 171 17.72 27.57 3.55
N ARG A 172 18.49 27.00 4.48
CA ARG A 172 17.96 26.36 5.69
C ARG A 172 17.17 27.35 6.55
N GLY A 173 17.71 28.56 6.74
CA GLY A 173 17.05 29.61 7.52
C GLY A 173 15.72 30.05 6.90
N MET A 174 15.68 30.27 5.58
CA MET A 174 14.44 30.61 4.86
C MET A 174 13.41 29.48 4.94
N TRP A 175 13.83 28.23 4.75
CA TRP A 175 12.96 27.07 4.90
C TRP A 175 12.36 26.98 6.31
N LEU A 176 13.17 27.16 7.36
CA LEU A 176 12.70 27.12 8.73
C LEU A 176 11.73 28.27 9.03
N GLN A 177 12.01 29.48 8.54
CA GLN A 177 11.11 30.63 8.69
C GLN A 177 9.74 30.38 8.04
N GLN A 178 9.70 29.74 6.87
CA GLN A 178 8.44 29.37 6.20
C GLN A 178 7.64 28.35 7.03
N LEU A 179 8.31 27.35 7.61
CA LEU A 179 7.65 26.38 8.48
C LEU A 179 7.16 27.01 9.79
N GLN A 180 7.91 27.95 10.37
CA GLN A 180 7.48 28.70 11.55
C GLN A 180 6.26 29.57 11.26
N ALA A 181 6.25 30.30 10.14
CA ALA A 181 5.13 31.13 9.74
C ALA A 181 3.85 30.32 9.47
N SER A 182 3.99 29.07 9.03
CA SER A 182 2.86 28.15 8.82
C SER A 182 2.48 27.32 10.04
N GLY A 183 3.18 27.47 11.17
CA GLY A 183 2.92 26.70 12.40
C GLY A 183 3.37 25.24 12.35
N ASN A 184 4.17 24.84 11.35
CA ASN A 184 4.63 23.47 11.13
C ASN A 184 6.15 23.31 11.33
N ALA A 185 6.77 24.20 12.10
CA ALA A 185 8.20 24.11 12.36
C ALA A 185 8.52 22.85 13.18
N PRO A 186 9.51 22.04 12.76
CA PRO A 186 9.97 20.92 13.57
C PRO A 186 10.58 21.43 14.88
N ALA A 187 10.15 20.82 15.98
CA ALA A 187 10.66 21.13 17.32
C ALA A 187 12.13 20.70 17.47
N ASP A 188 12.46 19.54 16.90
CA ASP A 188 13.75 18.87 17.05
C ASP A 188 14.30 18.45 15.68
N ASP A 189 15.60 18.14 15.60
CA ASP A 189 16.26 17.56 14.41
C ASP A 189 16.03 18.33 13.09
N GLN A 190 16.00 19.66 13.17
CA GLN A 190 15.74 20.55 12.03
C GLN A 190 16.61 20.25 10.82
N ASP A 191 17.86 19.82 11.04
CA ASP A 191 18.81 19.42 9.99
C ASP A 191 18.38 18.15 9.27
N ALA A 192 18.02 17.11 10.02
CA ALA A 192 17.56 15.86 9.43
C ALA A 192 16.25 16.07 8.64
N VAL A 193 15.34 16.90 9.16
CA VAL A 193 14.09 17.24 8.46
C VAL A 193 14.37 18.07 7.21
N PHE A 194 15.28 19.04 7.27
CA PHE A 194 15.69 19.84 6.12
C PHE A 194 16.28 18.97 4.99
N VAL A 195 17.16 18.03 5.35
CA VAL A 195 17.78 17.11 4.37
C VAL A 195 16.74 16.19 3.73
N ARG A 196 15.85 15.58 4.51
CA ARG A 196 14.75 14.75 3.99
C ARG A 196 13.81 15.54 3.09
N HIS A 197 13.45 16.75 3.49
CA HIS A 197 12.64 17.66 2.68
C HIS A 197 13.32 17.97 1.34
N THR A 198 14.61 18.27 1.37
CA THR A 198 15.42 18.51 0.17
C THR A 198 15.44 17.30 -0.75
N LEU A 199 15.60 16.08 -0.21
CA LEU A 199 15.55 14.85 -0.99
C LEU A 199 14.19 14.67 -1.70
N LEU A 200 13.08 14.94 -1.01
CA LEU A 200 11.74 14.86 -1.60
C LEU A 200 11.56 15.86 -2.76
N ILE A 201 12.08 17.09 -2.62
CA ILE A 201 12.09 18.07 -3.71
C ILE A 201 12.89 17.57 -4.91
N LEU A 202 14.06 16.98 -4.68
CA LEU A 202 14.92 16.44 -5.73
C LEU A 202 14.24 15.29 -6.48
N ILE A 203 13.65 14.34 -5.77
CA ILE A 203 12.88 13.23 -6.36
C ILE A 203 11.73 13.78 -7.20
N THR A 204 10.97 14.74 -6.66
CA THR A 204 9.84 15.34 -7.37
C THR A 204 10.28 16.02 -8.66
N ARG A 205 11.38 16.78 -8.63
CA ARG A 205 11.94 17.44 -9.82
C ARG A 205 12.40 16.46 -10.89
N LEU A 206 13.07 15.36 -10.49
CA LEU A 206 13.52 14.32 -11.43
C LEU A 206 12.33 13.67 -12.15
N ILE A 207 11.25 13.40 -11.43
CA ILE A 207 10.02 12.81 -12.01
C ILE A 207 9.36 13.79 -12.99
N THR A 208 9.26 15.08 -12.63
CA THR A 208 8.65 16.09 -13.51
C THR A 208 9.46 16.31 -14.78
N GLN A 209 10.79 16.36 -14.69
CA GLN A 209 11.66 16.50 -15.86
C GLN A 209 11.60 15.28 -16.80
N ASP A 210 11.52 14.06 -16.27
CA ASP A 210 11.35 12.85 -17.10
C ASP A 210 9.99 12.85 -17.83
N LYS A 211 8.93 13.41 -17.22
CA LYS A 211 7.63 13.59 -17.89
C LYS A 211 7.68 14.60 -19.04
N GLU A 212 8.40 15.72 -18.89
CA GLU A 212 8.56 16.72 -19.95
C GLU A 212 9.38 16.17 -21.13
N ILE A 213 10.43 15.38 -20.85
CA ILE A 213 11.26 14.75 -21.87
C ILE A 213 10.48 13.69 -22.65
N ARG A 214 9.60 12.92 -21.99
CA ARG A 214 8.78 11.88 -22.63
C ARG A 214 7.53 12.44 -23.32
N GLY A 215 6.99 13.56 -22.85
CA GLY A 215 5.86 14.25 -23.47
C GLY A 215 6.20 15.01 -24.76
N GLY A 216 7.49 15.33 -24.99
CA GLY A 216 7.98 16.01 -26.19
C GLY A 216 8.09 15.14 -27.46
N PHE A 217 7.77 13.85 -27.39
CA PHE A 217 7.83 12.91 -28.53
C PHE A 217 6.47 12.59 -29.17
N VAL A 218 5.43 13.37 -28.85
CA VAL A 218 4.16 13.34 -29.58
C VAL A 218 3.86 14.74 -30.12
N GLN A 219 4.46 15.05 -31.27
CA GLN A 219 3.94 16.00 -32.25
C GLN A 219 4.01 15.37 -33.64
#